data_AF-A0A9P5TDN9-F1
#
_entry.id   AF-A0A9P5TDN9-F1
#
_cell.length_a   1.000
_cell.length_b   1.000
_cell.length_c   1.000
_cell.angle_alpha   90.00
_cell.angle_beta   90.00
_cell.angle_gamma   90.00
#
_symmetry.space_group_name_H-M   'P 1'
#
loop_
_entity.id
_entity.type
_entity.pdbx_description
1 polymer ?
#
loop_
_entity_poly.entity_id
_entity_poly.type
_entity_poly.pdbx_seq_one_letter_code
_entity_poly.pdbx_strand_id
1 'polypeptide(L)'
;MHKQEQTGCRTGIAVLPPRTHPTATSHIDSNYRPIFDSALEAYKKKTGKDLTSDPLLRRLETCHSPDDILDILQEHISGFDQFHSSSDGLTKWLNPTVNVLYSCSAIIGTLGMAYPPVSVIFTGIGVLFSAVTAVKGSQDALIDLFGRMENFFKRLETYIEVPPTSGMADIIVKVMIEVLVILGIATKEINQNSAKTFLKKLAGRTDIEDALQRLEKLTQEEARMATVEGLKATHGIDNKVEVVNDRVKDVGNKLAGA
;
A
#
# COMPACT_ATOMS: atom_id res chain seq x y z
N MET A 1 77.91 -3.97 -34.51
CA MET A 1 78.19 -4.94 -33.43
C MET A 1 77.43 -4.52 -32.18
N HIS A 2 76.83 -5.49 -31.49
CA HIS A 2 76.25 -5.45 -30.12
C HIS A 2 74.77 -5.04 -29.91
N LYS A 3 73.96 -6.10 -29.90
CA LYS A 3 72.79 -6.52 -29.08
C LYS A 3 72.45 -5.77 -27.77
N GLN A 4 71.15 -5.60 -27.51
CA GLN A 4 70.35 -5.92 -26.29
C GLN A 4 68.90 -5.47 -26.56
N GLU A 5 67.81 -6.27 -26.54
CA GLU A 5 67.28 -7.35 -25.69
C GLU A 5 66.73 -6.93 -24.30
N GLN A 6 65.39 -6.80 -24.28
CA GLN A 6 64.40 -7.05 -23.23
C GLN A 6 64.27 -6.20 -21.95
N THR A 7 63.01 -5.81 -21.71
CA THR A 7 62.17 -5.85 -20.47
C THR A 7 61.36 -4.54 -20.39
N GLY A 8 60.03 -4.49 -20.29
CA GLY A 8 59.05 -5.41 -19.73
C GLY A 8 58.47 -4.79 -18.45
N CYS A 9 57.47 -3.91 -18.54
CA CYS A 9 56.41 -3.78 -17.52
C CYS A 9 55.24 -2.93 -18.06
N ARG A 10 54.23 -3.62 -18.61
CA ARG A 10 52.97 -3.02 -19.04
C ARG A 10 52.08 -2.96 -17.81
N THR A 11 52.01 -1.81 -17.13
CA THR A 11 51.08 -1.61 -15.99
C THR A 11 49.66 -1.49 -16.54
N GLY A 12 49.05 -2.62 -16.84
CA GLY A 12 47.61 -2.69 -17.04
C GLY A 12 46.93 -2.46 -15.71
N ILE A 13 46.30 -1.30 -15.53
CA ILE A 13 45.32 -1.11 -14.47
C ILE A 13 44.18 -2.07 -14.81
N ALA A 14 44.12 -3.19 -14.09
CA ALA A 14 42.95 -4.07 -14.14
C ALA A 14 41.78 -3.27 -13.56
N VAL A 15 40.96 -2.70 -14.45
CA VAL A 15 39.63 -2.21 -14.09
C VAL A 15 38.87 -3.44 -13.60
N LEU A 16 38.68 -3.54 -12.29
CA LEU A 16 37.83 -4.55 -11.69
C LEU A 16 36.45 -4.42 -12.35
N PRO A 17 35.84 -5.49 -12.87
CA PRO A 17 34.45 -5.42 -13.28
C PRO A 17 33.63 -4.97 -12.07
N PRO A 18 32.60 -4.12 -12.26
CA PRO A 18 31.71 -3.77 -11.17
C PRO A 18 31.20 -5.08 -10.58
N ARG A 19 31.39 -5.27 -9.26
CA ARG A 19 30.74 -6.36 -8.54
C ARG A 19 29.24 -6.18 -8.78
N THR A 20 28.67 -7.01 -9.64
CA THR A 20 27.24 -7.24 -9.68
C THR A 20 26.91 -7.86 -8.33
N HIS A 21 26.52 -7.01 -7.38
CA HIS A 21 25.68 -7.46 -6.30
C HIS A 21 24.51 -8.19 -6.97
N PRO A 22 24.15 -9.40 -6.53
CA PRO A 22 22.85 -9.93 -6.89
C PRO A 22 21.85 -8.85 -6.44
N THR A 23 21.19 -8.21 -7.40
CA THR A 23 19.94 -7.52 -7.12
C THR A 23 19.10 -8.58 -6.43
N ALA A 24 18.87 -8.41 -5.13
CA ALA A 24 17.91 -9.22 -4.40
C ALA A 24 16.52 -8.81 -4.88
N THR A 25 16.20 -9.09 -6.14
CA THR A 25 14.84 -9.17 -6.65
C THR A 25 14.30 -10.53 -6.19
N SER A 26 13.88 -10.58 -4.93
CA SER A 26 13.19 -11.73 -4.32
C SER A 26 12.62 -11.22 -3.00
N HIS A 27 11.34 -11.21 -2.66
CA HIS A 27 10.20 -12.04 -3.04
C HIS A 27 8.98 -11.17 -2.67
N ILE A 28 8.32 -10.50 -3.62
CA ILE A 28 6.88 -10.24 -3.40
C ILE A 28 6.22 -11.48 -4.00
N ASP A 29 5.92 -12.43 -3.12
CA ASP A 29 5.59 -13.81 -3.48
C ASP A 29 4.56 -13.91 -4.61
N SER A 30 4.78 -14.86 -5.53
CA SER A 30 3.81 -15.35 -6.51
C SER A 30 2.50 -15.88 -5.87
N ASN A 31 2.44 -15.95 -4.54
CA ASN A 31 1.30 -16.39 -3.75
C ASN A 31 0.19 -15.33 -3.61
N TYR A 32 0.44 -14.03 -3.83
CA TYR A 32 -0.61 -13.03 -3.62
C TYR A 32 -1.63 -12.97 -4.73
N ARG A 33 -1.19 -13.11 -5.99
CA ARG A 33 -2.09 -13.10 -7.15
C ARG A 33 -3.28 -14.06 -6.98
N PRO A 34 -3.09 -15.36 -6.71
CA PRO A 34 -4.23 -16.26 -6.52
C PRO A 34 -5.09 -15.92 -5.30
N ILE A 35 -4.52 -15.35 -4.22
CA ILE A 35 -5.29 -14.94 -3.03
C ILE A 35 -6.13 -13.69 -3.34
N PHE A 36 -5.55 -12.72 -4.03
CA PHE A 36 -6.21 -11.49 -4.44
C PHE A 36 -7.32 -11.78 -5.46
N ASP A 37 -7.05 -12.63 -6.45
CA ASP A 37 -8.04 -13.13 -7.40
C ASP A 37 -9.17 -13.87 -6.66
N SER A 38 -8.85 -14.68 -5.66
CA SER A 38 -9.85 -15.35 -4.81
C SER A 38 -10.70 -14.36 -4.01
N ALA A 39 -10.10 -13.28 -3.50
CA ALA A 39 -10.82 -12.22 -2.80
C ALA A 39 -11.77 -11.47 -3.72
N LEU A 40 -11.38 -11.22 -4.97
CA LEU A 40 -12.25 -10.62 -5.99
C LEU A 40 -13.40 -11.53 -6.40
N GLU A 41 -13.15 -12.81 -6.59
CA GLU A 41 -14.21 -13.79 -6.84
C GLU A 41 -15.16 -13.90 -5.66
N ALA A 42 -14.64 -13.89 -4.43
CA ALA A 42 -15.46 -13.86 -3.22
C ALA A 42 -16.31 -12.58 -3.15
N TYR A 43 -15.74 -11.42 -3.47
CA TYR A 43 -16.46 -10.15 -3.58
C TYR A 43 -17.60 -10.27 -4.60
N LYS A 44 -17.28 -10.69 -5.83
CA LYS A 44 -18.23 -10.84 -6.94
C LYS A 44 -19.38 -11.79 -6.59
N LYS A 45 -19.06 -12.95 -6.01
CA LYS A 45 -20.06 -13.91 -5.54
C LYS A 45 -20.98 -13.32 -4.48
N LYS A 46 -20.45 -12.46 -3.60
CA LYS A 46 -21.18 -11.90 -2.46
C LYS A 46 -22.06 -10.72 -2.86
N THR A 47 -21.58 -9.85 -3.75
CA THR A 47 -22.24 -8.59 -4.12
C THR A 47 -22.99 -8.68 -5.45
N GLY A 48 -22.66 -9.66 -6.30
CA GLY A 48 -23.10 -9.71 -7.69
C GLY A 48 -22.41 -8.67 -8.60
N LYS A 49 -21.40 -7.95 -8.08
CA LYS A 49 -20.68 -6.90 -8.79
C LYS A 49 -19.25 -7.35 -9.09
N ASP A 50 -18.88 -7.32 -10.36
CA ASP A 50 -17.51 -7.60 -10.80
C ASP A 50 -16.72 -6.30 -10.87
N LEU A 51 -15.82 -6.09 -9.90
CA LEU A 51 -14.99 -4.89 -9.84
C LEU A 51 -14.04 -4.78 -11.04
N THR A 52 -13.61 -5.90 -11.62
CA THR A 52 -12.66 -5.91 -12.74
C THR A 52 -13.30 -5.49 -14.06
N SER A 53 -14.62 -5.57 -14.14
CA SER A 53 -15.42 -5.15 -15.29
C SER A 53 -16.10 -3.79 -15.08
N ASP A 54 -15.90 -3.15 -13.93
CA ASP A 54 -16.56 -1.89 -13.61
C ASP A 54 -15.90 -0.72 -14.38
N PRO A 55 -16.68 0.16 -15.04
CA PRO A 55 -16.13 1.32 -15.75
C PRO A 55 -15.27 2.25 -14.88
N LEU A 56 -15.53 2.30 -13.57
CA LEU A 56 -14.75 3.10 -12.63
C LEU A 56 -13.30 2.61 -12.53
N LEU A 57 -13.06 1.30 -12.66
CA LEU A 57 -11.70 0.74 -12.63
C LEU A 57 -10.81 1.34 -13.73
N ARG A 58 -11.34 1.42 -14.97
CA ARG A 58 -10.62 2.00 -16.10
C ARG A 58 -10.29 3.47 -15.93
N ARG A 59 -11.17 4.22 -15.27
CA ARG A 59 -10.94 5.63 -14.95
C ARG A 59 -9.83 5.77 -13.91
N LEU A 60 -9.87 4.95 -12.88
CA LEU A 60 -8.87 4.95 -11.80
C LEU A 60 -7.48 4.47 -12.25
N GLU A 61 -7.40 3.64 -13.30
CA GLU A 61 -6.12 3.24 -13.92
C GLU A 61 -5.39 4.42 -14.57
N THR A 62 -6.09 5.50 -14.92
CA THR A 62 -5.52 6.70 -15.55
C THR A 62 -5.09 7.78 -14.56
N CYS A 63 -5.31 7.57 -13.25
CA CYS A 63 -4.94 8.55 -12.23
C CYS A 63 -3.42 8.61 -12.03
N HIS A 64 -2.91 9.81 -11.82
CA HIS A 64 -1.49 10.11 -11.59
C HIS A 64 -1.27 10.95 -10.32
N SER A 65 -2.32 11.18 -9.54
CA SER A 65 -2.23 11.82 -8.23
C SER A 65 -3.34 11.32 -7.29
N PRO A 66 -3.18 11.50 -5.96
CA PRO A 66 -4.27 11.33 -4.99
C PRO A 66 -5.49 12.19 -5.31
N ASP A 67 -5.27 13.43 -5.76
CA ASP A 67 -6.35 14.37 -6.09
C ASP A 67 -7.18 13.86 -7.30
N ASP A 68 -6.53 13.29 -8.31
CA ASP A 68 -7.22 12.69 -9.47
C ASP A 68 -8.18 11.57 -9.04
N ILE A 69 -7.81 10.80 -8.02
CA ILE A 69 -8.63 9.70 -7.48
C ILE A 69 -9.85 10.27 -6.77
N LEU A 70 -9.65 11.30 -5.93
CA LEU A 70 -10.73 11.97 -5.22
C LEU A 70 -11.74 12.59 -6.20
N ASP A 71 -11.25 13.28 -7.23
CA ASP A 71 -12.07 13.89 -8.27
C ASP A 71 -12.91 12.84 -9.02
N ILE A 72 -12.31 11.71 -9.40
CA ILE A 72 -13.02 10.62 -10.09
C ILE A 72 -14.08 9.98 -9.19
N LEU A 73 -13.78 9.76 -7.90
CA LEU A 73 -14.74 9.22 -6.95
C LEU A 73 -15.91 10.19 -6.74
N GLN A 74 -15.62 11.48 -6.58
CA GLN A 74 -16.65 12.51 -6.44
C GLN A 74 -17.54 12.59 -7.69
N GLU A 75 -16.96 12.58 -8.89
CA GLU A 75 -17.71 12.59 -10.15
C GLU A 75 -18.58 11.34 -10.32
N HIS A 76 -18.05 10.17 -9.93
CA HIS A 76 -18.76 8.90 -10.08
C HIS A 76 -19.99 8.77 -9.15
N ILE A 77 -19.94 9.39 -7.97
CA ILE A 77 -20.95 9.18 -6.92
C ILE A 77 -21.98 10.32 -6.97
N SER A 78 -23.14 10.06 -7.57
CA SER A 78 -24.28 10.98 -7.51
C SER A 78 -24.71 11.20 -6.05
N GLY A 79 -24.53 12.43 -5.54
CA GLY A 79 -24.81 12.77 -4.14
C GLY A 79 -23.59 12.67 -3.21
N PHE A 80 -22.37 12.57 -3.74
CA PHE A 80 -21.15 12.78 -2.94
C PHE A 80 -21.21 14.10 -2.15
N ASP A 81 -21.72 15.16 -2.77
CA ASP A 81 -21.94 16.46 -2.13
C ASP A 81 -22.97 16.43 -0.99
N GLN A 82 -23.90 15.46 -0.99
CA GLN A 82 -24.85 15.27 0.12
C GLN A 82 -24.18 14.67 1.36
N PHE A 83 -23.03 13.99 1.21
CA PHE A 83 -22.18 13.63 2.33
C PHE A 83 -21.33 14.81 2.82
N HIS A 84 -21.29 15.91 2.06
CA HIS A 84 -20.47 17.09 2.32
C HIS A 84 -21.07 18.02 3.40
N SER A 85 -22.33 17.86 3.82
CA SER A 85 -22.85 18.50 5.04
C SER A 85 -22.45 17.73 6.32
N SER A 86 -22.03 16.47 6.15
CA SER A 86 -21.34 15.62 7.14
C SER A 86 -19.83 15.50 6.83
N SER A 87 -19.30 16.46 6.04
CA SER A 87 -18.04 16.45 5.27
C SER A 87 -16.79 16.12 6.06
N ASP A 88 -16.80 16.32 7.37
CA ASP A 88 -15.67 16.03 8.20
C ASP A 88 -15.32 14.54 8.18
N GLY A 89 -16.28 13.63 8.28
CA GLY A 89 -15.98 12.21 8.48
C GLY A 89 -15.43 11.52 7.23
N LEU A 90 -16.11 11.72 6.10
CA LEU A 90 -15.82 11.00 4.87
C LEU A 90 -14.48 11.43 4.26
N THR A 91 -14.24 12.73 4.16
CA THR A 91 -13.01 13.29 3.60
C THR A 91 -11.82 13.04 4.52
N LYS A 92 -12.02 13.07 5.86
CA LYS A 92 -10.98 12.66 6.83
C LYS A 92 -10.58 11.20 6.69
N TRP A 93 -11.48 10.32 6.25
CA TRP A 93 -11.17 8.93 5.98
C TRP A 93 -10.57 8.72 4.58
N LEU A 94 -11.16 9.33 3.55
CA LEU A 94 -10.73 9.14 2.16
C LEU A 94 -9.31 9.69 1.94
N ASN A 95 -8.96 10.85 2.48
CA ASN A 95 -7.64 11.44 2.27
C ASN A 95 -6.47 10.52 2.68
N PRO A 96 -6.37 10.03 3.93
CA PRO A 96 -5.28 9.14 4.34
C PRO A 96 -5.34 7.81 3.58
N THR A 97 -6.55 7.31 3.28
CA THR A 97 -6.72 6.07 2.51
C THR A 97 -6.19 6.22 1.08
N VAL A 98 -6.56 7.32 0.42
CA VAL A 98 -6.13 7.63 -0.95
C VAL A 98 -4.62 7.80 -1.00
N ASN A 99 -4.08 8.58 -0.07
CA ASN A 99 -2.65 8.87 -0.01
C ASN A 99 -1.80 7.61 0.25
N VAL A 100 -2.20 6.76 1.20
CA VAL A 100 -1.53 5.49 1.49
C VAL A 100 -1.55 4.55 0.29
N LEU A 101 -2.75 4.28 -0.25
CA LEU A 101 -2.89 3.31 -1.32
C LEU A 101 -2.21 3.83 -2.60
N TYR A 102 -2.29 5.13 -2.90
CA TYR A 102 -1.61 5.74 -4.04
C TYR A 102 -0.08 5.65 -3.90
N SER A 103 0.48 5.96 -2.74
CA SER A 103 1.93 5.83 -2.50
C SER A 103 2.45 4.40 -2.66
N CYS A 104 1.59 3.41 -2.44
CA CYS A 104 1.92 1.99 -2.61
C CYS A 104 1.75 1.49 -4.05
N SER A 105 1.11 2.27 -4.93
CA SER A 105 0.78 1.87 -6.30
C SER A 105 2.02 1.56 -7.15
N ALA A 106 3.09 2.34 -6.98
CA ALA A 106 4.34 2.17 -7.73
C ALA A 106 5.04 0.84 -7.44
N ILE A 107 4.92 0.32 -6.21
CA ILE A 107 5.56 -0.93 -5.78
C ILE A 107 4.72 -2.12 -6.24
N ILE A 108 3.41 -2.04 -6.02
CA ILE A 108 2.48 -3.13 -6.30
C ILE A 108 2.22 -3.26 -7.81
N GLY A 109 2.33 -2.16 -8.57
CA GLY A 109 2.21 -2.17 -10.04
C GLY A 109 3.28 -3.01 -10.74
N THR A 110 4.42 -3.28 -10.08
CA THR A 110 5.48 -4.14 -10.64
C THR A 110 5.19 -5.63 -10.55
N LEU A 111 4.09 -6.03 -9.89
CA LEU A 111 3.76 -7.44 -9.61
C LEU A 111 3.09 -8.20 -10.77
N GLY A 112 2.97 -7.58 -11.95
CA GLY A 112 2.43 -8.24 -13.15
C GLY A 112 0.96 -8.65 -13.03
N MET A 113 0.20 -7.99 -12.16
CA MET A 113 -1.25 -8.15 -12.06
C MET A 113 -1.93 -7.57 -13.30
N ALA A 114 -3.08 -8.12 -13.69
CA ALA A 114 -3.84 -7.64 -14.86
C ALA A 114 -4.40 -6.22 -14.66
N TYR A 115 -4.50 -5.78 -13.42
CA TYR A 115 -5.00 -4.49 -12.96
C TYR A 115 -4.21 -4.06 -11.72
N PRO A 116 -4.03 -2.76 -11.44
CA PRO A 116 -3.42 -2.30 -10.20
C PRO A 116 -4.32 -2.63 -9.01
N PRO A 117 -3.85 -3.36 -7.98
CA PRO A 117 -4.65 -3.70 -6.79
C PRO A 117 -5.26 -2.49 -6.09
N VAL A 118 -4.53 -1.37 -6.08
CA VAL A 118 -4.98 -0.07 -5.55
C VAL A 118 -6.26 0.42 -6.24
N SER A 119 -6.29 0.39 -7.57
CA SER A 119 -7.45 0.85 -8.35
C SER A 119 -8.69 0.01 -8.05
N VAL A 120 -8.52 -1.31 -7.86
CA VAL A 120 -9.63 -2.21 -7.49
C VAL A 120 -10.21 -1.89 -6.12
N ILE A 121 -9.40 -1.48 -5.14
CA ILE A 121 -9.91 -1.02 -3.83
C ILE A 121 -10.81 0.20 -4.02
N PHE A 122 -10.35 1.21 -4.76
CA PHE A 122 -11.13 2.42 -5.02
C PHE A 122 -12.40 2.12 -5.83
N THR A 123 -12.36 1.19 -6.77
CA THR A 123 -13.56 0.69 -7.44
C THR A 123 -14.55 0.08 -6.44
N GLY A 124 -14.06 -0.77 -5.52
CA GLY A 124 -14.89 -1.36 -4.47
C GLY A 124 -15.53 -0.32 -3.55
N ILE A 125 -14.78 0.75 -3.22
CA ILE A 125 -15.28 1.90 -2.47
C ILE A 125 -16.37 2.61 -3.27
N GLY A 126 -16.13 2.96 -4.53
CA GLY A 126 -17.12 3.61 -5.40
C GLY A 126 -18.42 2.80 -5.50
N VAL A 127 -18.32 1.48 -5.72
CA VAL A 127 -19.48 0.58 -5.78
C VAL A 127 -20.25 0.55 -4.44
N LEU A 128 -19.56 0.55 -3.30
CA LEU A 128 -20.20 0.63 -1.99
C LEU A 128 -20.95 1.96 -1.82
N PHE A 129 -20.34 3.08 -2.21
CA PHE A 129 -20.99 4.39 -2.18
C PHE A 129 -22.25 4.43 -3.06
N SER A 130 -22.18 3.91 -4.28
CA SER A 130 -23.34 3.80 -5.16
C SER A 130 -24.47 2.97 -4.54
N ALA A 131 -24.14 1.92 -3.78
CA ALA A 131 -25.13 1.13 -3.05
C ALA A 131 -25.79 1.95 -1.91
N VAL A 132 -24.99 2.75 -1.20
CA VAL A 132 -25.47 3.61 -0.11
C VAL A 132 -26.39 4.72 -0.63
N THR A 133 -26.03 5.41 -1.71
CA THR A 133 -26.86 6.47 -2.29
C THR A 133 -28.20 5.97 -2.82
N ALA A 134 -28.30 4.69 -3.19
CA ALA A 134 -29.55 4.04 -3.58
C ALA A 134 -30.53 3.83 -2.41
N VAL A 135 -30.06 3.87 -1.16
CA VAL A 135 -30.87 3.57 0.04
C VAL A 135 -30.94 4.81 0.94
N LYS A 136 -32.12 5.41 1.11
CA LYS A 136 -32.28 6.60 1.97
C LYS A 136 -31.99 6.27 3.45
N GLY A 137 -31.18 7.09 4.13
CA GLY A 137 -30.84 6.93 5.55
C GLY A 137 -29.71 5.93 5.84
N SER A 138 -28.89 5.64 4.84
CA SER A 138 -27.72 4.75 4.89
C SER A 138 -26.39 5.44 5.16
N GLN A 139 -26.40 6.77 5.17
CA GLN A 139 -25.19 7.59 5.19
C GLN A 139 -24.43 7.44 6.52
N ASP A 140 -25.13 7.46 7.65
CA ASP A 140 -24.54 7.25 8.98
C ASP A 140 -23.84 5.89 9.08
N ALA A 141 -24.35 4.88 8.37
CA ALA A 141 -23.80 3.53 8.36
C ALA A 141 -22.45 3.46 7.64
N LEU A 142 -22.35 4.19 6.54
CA LEU A 142 -21.13 4.32 5.76
C LEU A 142 -20.08 5.13 6.55
N ILE A 143 -20.51 6.21 7.21
CA ILE A 143 -19.64 7.04 8.05
C ILE A 143 -19.10 6.25 9.25
N ASP A 144 -19.92 5.44 9.94
CA ASP A 144 -19.46 4.61 11.07
C ASP A 144 -18.44 3.55 10.60
N LEU A 145 -18.71 2.89 9.47
CA LEU A 145 -17.80 1.89 8.90
C LEU A 145 -16.45 2.51 8.52
N PHE A 146 -16.46 3.64 7.83
CA PHE A 146 -15.24 4.33 7.44
C PHE A 146 -14.51 4.93 8.65
N GLY A 147 -15.22 5.46 9.65
CA GLY A 147 -14.61 5.90 10.90
C GLY A 147 -13.86 4.78 11.62
N ARG A 148 -14.40 3.55 11.63
CA ARG A 148 -13.69 2.37 12.16
C ARG A 148 -12.45 2.01 11.35
N MET A 149 -12.50 2.22 10.02
CA MET A 149 -11.38 1.95 9.13
C MET A 149 -10.29 3.05 9.14
N GLU A 150 -10.62 4.28 9.56
CA GLU A 150 -9.75 5.48 9.52
C GLU A 150 -8.46 5.33 10.31
N ASN A 151 -8.55 4.74 11.50
CA ASN A 151 -7.40 4.59 12.39
C ASN A 151 -6.28 3.75 11.75
N PHE A 152 -6.64 2.80 10.89
CA PHE A 152 -5.66 1.96 10.20
C PHE A 152 -4.90 2.74 9.13
N PHE A 153 -5.63 3.45 8.26
CA PHE A 153 -5.01 4.18 7.16
C PHE A 153 -4.21 5.38 7.62
N LYS A 154 -4.65 6.11 8.66
CA LYS A 154 -3.83 7.20 9.25
C LYS A 154 -2.50 6.71 9.79
N ARG A 155 -2.49 5.53 10.41
CA ARG A 155 -1.26 4.94 10.92
C ARG A 155 -0.34 4.54 9.77
N LEU A 156 -0.88 3.88 8.76
CA LEU A 156 -0.14 3.53 7.53
C LEU A 156 0.41 4.78 6.81
N GLU A 157 -0.32 5.89 6.82
CA GLU A 157 0.08 7.15 6.19
C GLU A 157 1.37 7.71 6.80
N THR A 158 1.58 7.55 8.11
CA THR A 158 2.82 8.00 8.74
C THR A 158 4.08 7.26 8.26
N TYR A 159 3.93 6.11 7.61
CA TYR A 159 5.04 5.27 7.17
C TYR A 159 5.40 5.45 5.68
N ILE A 160 4.60 6.19 4.91
CA ILE A 160 4.82 6.37 3.46
C ILE A 160 5.82 7.49 3.12
N GLU A 161 6.29 8.28 4.11
CA GLU A 161 7.38 9.24 3.92
C GLU A 161 8.70 8.55 3.52
N VAL A 162 8.81 7.25 3.80
CA VAL A 162 9.94 6.40 3.43
C VAL A 162 9.47 5.38 2.39
N PRO A 163 10.23 5.13 1.30
CA PRO A 163 9.88 4.12 0.32
C PRO A 163 9.60 2.76 0.97
N PRO A 164 8.41 2.15 0.75
CA PRO A 164 8.06 0.90 1.39
C PRO A 164 9.05 -0.22 1.04
N THR A 165 9.49 -0.96 2.05
CA THR A 165 10.32 -2.16 1.87
C THR A 165 9.48 -3.32 1.35
N SER A 166 10.12 -4.39 0.84
CA SER A 166 9.41 -5.60 0.37
C SER A 166 8.52 -6.22 1.46
N GLY A 167 8.90 -6.12 2.73
CA GLY A 167 8.09 -6.62 3.85
C GLY A 167 6.86 -5.76 4.12
N MET A 168 6.99 -4.44 4.03
CA MET A 168 5.85 -3.51 4.13
C MET A 168 4.86 -3.73 2.98
N ALA A 169 5.36 -3.96 1.76
CA ALA A 169 4.53 -4.26 0.60
C ALA A 169 3.68 -5.53 0.78
N ASP A 170 4.23 -6.59 1.38
CA ASP A 170 3.47 -7.81 1.74
C ASP A 170 2.29 -7.47 2.67
N ILE A 171 2.55 -6.69 3.72
CA ILE A 171 1.51 -6.35 4.68
C ILE A 171 0.44 -5.45 4.05
N ILE A 172 0.83 -4.50 3.20
CA ILE A 172 -0.10 -3.66 2.45
C ILE A 172 -1.02 -4.50 1.55
N VAL A 173 -0.49 -5.49 0.84
CA VAL A 173 -1.32 -6.39 0.01
C VAL A 173 -2.31 -7.19 0.86
N LYS A 174 -1.89 -7.69 2.02
CA LYS A 174 -2.80 -8.37 2.96
C LYS A 174 -3.89 -7.44 3.50
N VAL A 175 -3.54 -6.19 3.82
CA VAL A 175 -4.48 -5.14 4.21
C VAL A 175 -5.50 -4.87 3.10
N MET A 176 -5.05 -4.74 1.84
CA MET A 176 -5.93 -4.56 0.68
C MET A 176 -6.94 -5.71 0.53
N ILE A 177 -6.51 -6.96 0.74
CA ILE A 177 -7.39 -8.14 0.68
C ILE A 177 -8.49 -8.06 1.75
N GLU A 178 -8.14 -7.78 3.00
CA GLU A 178 -9.13 -7.67 4.08
C GLU A 178 -10.09 -6.50 3.85
N VAL A 179 -9.60 -5.38 3.31
CA VAL A 179 -10.45 -4.24 2.91
C VAL A 179 -11.45 -4.66 1.85
N LEU A 180 -11.06 -5.42 0.82
CA LEU A 180 -12.02 -5.95 -0.17
C LEU A 180 -13.08 -6.84 0.45
N VAL A 181 -12.71 -7.67 1.43
CA VAL A 181 -13.67 -8.51 2.15
C VAL A 181 -14.68 -7.65 2.90
N ILE A 182 -14.22 -6.63 3.64
CA ILE A 182 -15.09 -5.69 4.37
C ILE A 182 -16.04 -4.95 3.41
N LEU A 183 -15.51 -4.39 2.32
CA LEU A 183 -16.30 -3.71 1.30
C LEU A 183 -17.33 -4.66 0.69
N GLY A 184 -16.95 -5.90 0.36
CA GLY A 184 -17.87 -6.90 -0.18
C GLY A 184 -18.98 -7.29 0.81
N ILE A 185 -18.67 -7.36 2.11
CA ILE A 185 -19.69 -7.58 3.14
C ILE A 185 -20.65 -6.38 3.22
N ALA A 186 -20.13 -5.16 3.32
CA ALA A 186 -20.93 -3.95 3.44
C ALA A 186 -21.84 -3.75 2.22
N THR A 187 -21.30 -3.86 1.00
CA THR A 187 -22.04 -3.69 -0.25
C THR A 187 -23.18 -4.69 -0.37
N LYS A 188 -22.95 -5.97 -0.02
CA LYS A 188 -24.02 -6.98 -0.01
C LYS A 188 -25.14 -6.59 0.96
N GLU A 189 -24.80 -6.21 2.19
CA GLU A 189 -25.79 -5.94 3.23
C GLU A 189 -26.64 -4.71 2.91
N ILE A 190 -26.04 -3.65 2.36
CA ILE A 190 -26.76 -2.45 1.94
C ILE A 190 -27.70 -2.74 0.76
N ASN A 191 -27.29 -3.60 -0.18
CA ASN A 191 -28.14 -3.99 -1.31
C ASN A 191 -29.30 -4.92 -0.91
N GLN A 192 -29.15 -5.71 0.17
CA GLN A 192 -30.15 -6.69 0.59
C GLN A 192 -31.06 -6.19 1.73
N ASN A 193 -30.61 -5.21 2.52
CA ASN A 193 -31.32 -4.71 3.70
C ASN A 193 -31.28 -3.17 3.74
N SER A 194 -32.21 -2.55 4.46
CA SER A 194 -32.06 -1.14 4.82
C SER A 194 -30.77 -0.94 5.63
N ALA A 195 -29.99 0.08 5.30
CA ALA A 195 -28.72 0.38 5.98
C ALA A 195 -28.83 0.66 7.48
N LYS A 196 -30.02 1.06 7.96
CA LYS A 196 -30.34 1.12 9.40
C LYS A 196 -30.24 -0.25 10.08
N THR A 197 -30.59 -1.30 9.33
CA THR A 197 -30.44 -2.70 9.76
C THR A 197 -28.98 -3.14 9.72
N PHE A 198 -28.20 -2.63 8.74
CA PHE A 198 -26.75 -2.86 8.67
C PHE A 198 -26.03 -2.28 9.90
N LEU A 199 -26.28 -1.02 10.29
CA LEU A 199 -25.73 -0.41 11.51
C LEU A 199 -26.04 -1.20 12.78
N LYS A 200 -27.31 -1.61 12.95
CA LYS A 200 -27.72 -2.43 14.10
C LYS A 200 -27.03 -3.79 14.13
N LYS A 201 -26.75 -4.36 12.97
CA LYS A 201 -26.02 -5.63 12.84
C LYS A 201 -24.51 -5.44 12.97
N LEU A 202 -23.97 -4.27 12.63
CA LEU A 202 -22.53 -3.96 12.72
C LEU A 202 -22.02 -4.09 14.16
N ALA A 203 -22.84 -3.70 15.13
CA ALA A 203 -22.52 -3.81 16.55
C ALA A 203 -22.57 -5.26 17.11
N GLY A 204 -22.90 -6.27 16.29
CA GLY A 204 -23.09 -7.65 16.79
C GLY A 204 -22.80 -8.78 15.79
N ARG A 205 -22.16 -8.49 14.64
CA ARG A 205 -21.81 -9.50 13.64
C ARG A 205 -20.34 -9.87 13.75
N THR A 206 -20.10 -11.15 13.99
CA THR A 206 -18.75 -11.69 14.11
C THR A 206 -17.99 -11.67 12.78
N ASP A 207 -18.63 -11.75 11.61
CA ASP A 207 -17.91 -11.77 10.32
C ASP A 207 -17.22 -10.44 9.98
N ILE A 208 -17.87 -9.30 10.28
CA ILE A 208 -17.30 -7.96 10.11
C ILE A 208 -16.29 -7.69 11.21
N GLU A 209 -16.63 -8.01 12.47
CA GLU A 209 -15.73 -7.80 13.60
C GLU A 209 -14.48 -8.67 13.47
N ASP A 210 -14.59 -9.91 13.01
CA ASP A 210 -13.46 -10.80 12.74
C ASP A 210 -12.56 -10.24 11.63
N ALA A 211 -13.14 -9.63 10.58
CA ALA A 211 -12.38 -9.00 9.51
C ALA A 211 -11.67 -7.73 10.01
N LEU A 212 -12.35 -6.89 10.81
CA LEU A 212 -11.76 -5.73 11.47
C LEU A 212 -10.65 -6.15 12.46
N GLN A 213 -10.84 -7.25 13.19
CA GLN A 213 -9.85 -7.78 14.11
C GLN A 213 -8.65 -8.38 13.36
N ARG A 214 -8.87 -9.04 12.21
CA ARG A 214 -7.79 -9.46 11.31
C ARG A 214 -7.02 -8.27 10.76
N LEU A 215 -7.72 -7.20 10.38
CA LEU A 215 -7.12 -5.95 9.92
C LEU A 215 -6.27 -5.30 11.03
N GLU A 216 -6.78 -5.20 12.26
CA GLU A 216 -6.02 -4.71 13.43
C GLU A 216 -4.78 -5.56 13.72
N LYS A 217 -4.89 -6.89 13.64
CA LYS A 217 -3.75 -7.79 13.80
C LYS A 217 -2.68 -7.53 12.74
N LEU A 218 -3.08 -7.32 11.48
CA LEU A 218 -2.15 -6.99 10.39
C LEU A 218 -1.46 -5.64 10.63
N THR A 219 -2.17 -4.65 11.18
CA THR A 219 -1.60 -3.35 11.56
C THR A 219 -0.57 -3.45 12.70
N GLN A 220 -0.76 -4.36 13.65
CA GLN A 220 0.24 -4.60 14.70
C GLN A 220 1.50 -5.27 14.15
N GLU A 221 1.34 -6.22 13.22
CA GLU A 221 2.47 -6.86 12.55
C GLU A 221 3.25 -5.87 11.67
N GLU A 222 2.56 -4.92 11.04
CA GLU A 222 3.16 -3.78 10.34
C GLU A 222 4.06 -2.94 11.22
N ALA A 223 3.57 -2.48 12.37
CA ALA A 223 4.37 -1.67 13.27
C ALA A 223 5.62 -2.42 13.79
N ARG A 224 5.50 -3.74 14.02
CA ARG A 224 6.65 -4.59 14.37
C ARG A 224 7.65 -4.66 13.22
N MET A 225 7.19 -4.87 11.99
CA MET A 225 8.06 -4.98 10.84
C MET A 225 8.74 -3.65 10.49
N ALA A 226 8.02 -2.52 10.59
CA ALA A 226 8.58 -1.18 10.44
C ALA A 226 9.70 -0.92 11.44
N THR A 227 9.53 -1.36 12.70
CA THR A 227 10.57 -1.27 13.74
C THR A 227 11.80 -2.11 13.39
N VAL A 228 11.61 -3.33 12.88
CA VAL A 228 12.71 -4.23 12.47
C VAL A 228 13.50 -3.65 11.29
N GLU A 229 12.82 -3.16 10.26
CA GLU A 229 13.48 -2.55 9.10
C GLU A 229 14.17 -1.23 9.47
N GLY A 230 13.56 -0.42 10.34
CA GLY A 230 14.20 0.76 10.92
C GLY A 230 15.49 0.41 11.66
N LEU A 231 15.47 -0.62 12.51
CA LEU A 231 16.64 -1.09 13.23
C LEU A 231 17.74 -1.62 12.31
N LYS A 232 17.40 -2.32 11.21
CA LYS A 232 18.37 -2.72 10.18
C LYS A 232 19.03 -1.51 9.53
N ALA A 233 18.25 -0.48 9.19
CA ALA A 233 18.77 0.75 8.61
C ALA A 233 19.73 1.46 9.58
N THR A 234 19.38 1.54 10.87
CA THR A 234 20.25 2.13 11.90
C THR A 234 21.56 1.37 12.06
N HIS A 235 21.54 0.03 12.14
CA HIS A 235 22.77 -0.77 12.16
C HIS A 235 23.62 -0.59 10.90
N GLY A 236 22.98 -0.46 9.73
CA GLY A 236 23.68 -0.17 8.48
C GLY A 236 24.36 1.20 8.47
N ILE A 237 23.75 2.21 9.11
CA ILE A 237 24.32 3.54 9.28
C ILE A 237 25.49 3.50 10.26
N ASP A 238 25.34 2.80 11.39
CA ASP A 238 26.37 2.70 12.42
C ASP A 238 27.67 2.10 11.85
N ASN A 239 27.55 1.01 11.08
CA ASN A 239 28.67 0.41 10.35
C ASN A 239 29.34 1.37 9.37
N LYS A 240 28.55 2.21 8.65
CA LYS A 240 29.10 3.20 7.71
C LYS A 240 29.81 4.34 8.45
N VAL A 241 29.26 4.79 9.58
CA VAL A 241 29.85 5.84 10.41
C VAL A 241 31.15 5.35 11.04
N GLU A 242 31.22 4.11 11.49
CA GLU A 242 32.47 3.49 11.98
C GLU A 242 33.57 3.50 10.91
N VAL A 243 33.23 3.09 9.68
CA VAL A 243 34.16 3.14 8.54
C VAL A 243 34.61 4.57 8.22
N VAL A 244 33.71 5.56 8.29
CA VAL A 244 34.07 6.97 8.09
C VAL A 244 34.99 7.47 9.20
N ASN A 245 34.71 7.11 10.45
CA ASN A 245 35.53 7.48 11.62
C ASN A 245 36.97 6.98 11.47
N ASP A 246 37.16 5.74 11.02
CA ASP A 246 38.49 5.17 10.79
C ASP A 246 39.23 5.86 9.64
N ARG A 247 38.54 6.23 8.56
CA ARG A 247 39.13 6.99 7.45
C ARG A 247 39.54 8.40 7.87
N VAL A 248 38.75 9.07 8.72
CA VAL A 248 39.07 10.41 9.25
C VAL A 248 40.32 10.34 10.14
N LYS A 249 40.44 9.31 10.99
CA LYS A 249 41.64 9.10 11.82
C LYS A 249 42.90 8.89 10.97
N ASP A 250 42.82 8.08 9.91
CA ASP A 250 43.95 7.86 8.99
C ASP A 250 44.42 9.17 8.32
N VAL A 251 43.48 10.02 7.88
CA VAL A 251 43.80 11.34 7.32
C VAL A 251 44.45 12.26 8.37
N GLY A 252 43.91 12.29 9.59
CA GLY A 252 44.48 13.09 10.69
C GLY A 252 45.92 12.69 11.01
N ASN A 253 46.21 11.40 11.07
CA ASN A 253 47.56 10.88 11.31
C ASN A 253 48.54 11.23 10.18
N LYS A 254 48.08 11.19 8.92
CA LYS A 254 48.90 11.59 7.75
C LYS A 254 49.23 13.08 7.73
N LEU A 255 48.30 13.93 8.17
CA LEU A 255 48.52 15.37 8.25
C LEU A 255 49.40 15.78 9.42
N ALA A 256 49.38 15.04 10.53
CA ALA A 256 50.23 15.30 11.71
C ALA A 256 51.68 14.81 11.54
N GLY A 257 51.93 13.93 10.57
CA GLY A 257 53.27 13.39 10.25
C GLY A 257 53.98 14.08 9.08
N ALA A 258 53.40 15.14 8.52
CA ALA A 258 53.97 15.96 7.44
C ALA A 258 54.42 17.33 7.97
#